data_AF-A0A534KES3-F1
#
_entry.id   AF-A0A534KES3-F1
#
_cell.length_a   1.000
_cell.length_b   1.000
_cell.length_c   1.000
_cell.angle_alpha   90.00
_cell.angle_beta   90.00
_cell.angle_gamma   90.00
#
_symmetry.space_group_name_H-M   'P 1'
#
loop_
_entity.id
_entity.type
_entity.pdbx_description
1 polymer ?
#
loop_
_entity_poly.entity_id
_entity_poly.type
_entity_poly.pdbx_seq_one_letter_code
_entity_poly.pdbx_strand_id
1 'polypeptide(L)'
;MTFATRTPGPLQELTERRERLTIEAYPLGRFLLLRGLGDVDGLEDAPEIVASGRKVLHASRTNGERTLLLDGHGDDEEVIARLADQDVHVLPPILWRRGEAQLSL
;
A
#
# COMPACT_ATOMS: atom_id res chain seq x y z
N MET A 1 21.01 1.59 -2.34
CA MET A 1 21.19 1.66 -0.87
C MET A 1 19.84 1.36 -0.22
N THR A 2 19.77 0.58 0.86
CA THR A 2 18.49 0.21 1.49
C THR A 2 18.38 0.79 2.88
N PHE A 3 17.25 1.47 3.16
CA PHE A 3 16.90 2.01 4.47
C PHE A 3 15.71 1.21 5.01
N ALA A 4 15.76 0.85 6.29
CA ALA A 4 14.68 0.14 6.97
C ALA A 4 14.35 0.83 8.29
N THR A 5 13.06 0.94 8.60
CA THR A 5 12.59 1.50 9.87
C THR A 5 11.30 0.84 10.31
N ARG A 6 11.02 0.89 11.62
CA ARG A 6 9.70 0.60 12.17
C ARG A 6 8.97 1.92 12.38
N THR A 7 7.89 2.11 11.65
CA THR A 7 7.02 3.27 11.81
C THR A 7 5.65 2.78 12.26
N PRO A 8 5.15 3.23 13.43
CA PRO A 8 3.83 2.84 13.92
C PRO A 8 2.74 3.14 12.89
N GLY A 9 1.86 2.17 12.63
CA GLY A 9 0.70 2.38 11.78
C GLY A 9 0.09 1.10 11.21
N PRO A 10 -1.00 1.24 10.42
CA PRO A 10 -1.78 0.11 9.94
C PRO A 10 -0.98 -0.96 9.18
N LEU A 11 -0.08 -0.57 8.28
CA LEU A 11 0.71 -1.52 7.49
C LEU A 11 1.79 -2.22 8.32
N GLN A 12 2.31 -1.55 9.35
CA GLN A 12 3.21 -2.15 10.31
C GLN A 12 2.48 -3.25 11.08
N GLU A 13 1.37 -2.92 11.75
CA GLU A 13 0.58 -3.87 12.53
C GLU A 13 0.12 -5.07 11.69
N LEU A 14 -0.37 -4.81 10.48
CA LEU A 14 -0.84 -5.82 9.55
C LEU A 14 0.25 -6.82 9.15
N THR A 15 1.44 -6.32 8.80
CA THR A 15 2.57 -7.18 8.38
C THR A 15 3.33 -7.80 9.55
N GLU A 16 3.20 -7.28 10.77
CA GLU A 16 3.64 -7.98 12.00
C GLU A 16 2.74 -9.18 12.31
N ARG A 17 1.41 -9.01 12.24
CA ARG A 17 0.45 -10.08 12.53
C ARG A 17 0.45 -11.19 11.48
N ARG A 18 0.74 -10.84 10.22
CA ARG A 18 0.80 -11.77 9.10
C ARG A 18 2.23 -11.93 8.61
N GLU A 19 3.00 -12.82 9.24
CA GLU A 19 4.44 -12.98 8.96
C GLU A 19 4.77 -13.35 7.50
N ARG A 20 3.81 -13.95 6.79
CA ARG A 20 3.92 -14.35 5.39
C ARG A 20 3.41 -13.30 4.41
N LEU A 21 2.83 -12.20 4.90
CA LEU A 21 2.37 -11.09 4.09
C LEU A 21 3.52 -10.13 3.80
N THR A 22 3.64 -9.75 2.54
CA THR A 22 4.51 -8.67 2.08
C THR A 22 3.64 -7.67 1.33
N ILE A 23 3.82 -6.38 1.59
CA ILE A 23 3.06 -5.32 0.91
C ILE A 23 4.05 -4.38 0.22
N GLU A 24 3.89 -4.22 -1.08
CA GLU A 24 4.50 -3.11 -1.82
C GLU A 24 3.51 -1.94 -1.77
N ALA A 25 3.88 -0.85 -1.10
CA ALA A 25 3.05 0.33 -0.94
C ALA A 25 3.56 1.45 -1.83
N TYR A 26 2.72 1.88 -2.77
CA TYR A 26 3.00 2.94 -3.72
C TYR A 26 2.18 4.18 -3.37
N PRO A 27 2.80 5.21 -2.77
CA PRO A 27 2.13 6.48 -2.52
C PRO A 27 1.89 7.19 -3.86
N LEU A 28 0.62 7.48 -4.16
CA LEU A 28 0.17 8.14 -5.40
C LEU A 28 -0.64 9.40 -5.03
N GLY A 29 0.01 10.34 -4.33
CA GLY A 29 -0.67 11.51 -3.77
C GLY A 29 -1.64 11.13 -2.65
N ARG A 30 -2.93 11.45 -2.82
CA ARG A 30 -4.00 11.08 -1.86
C ARG A 30 -4.29 9.57 -1.84
N PHE A 31 -3.88 8.85 -2.89
CA PHE A 31 -4.06 7.41 -3.00
C PHE A 31 -2.87 6.64 -2.48
N LEU A 32 -3.16 5.43 -2.04
CA LEU A 32 -2.17 4.43 -1.70
C LEU A 32 -2.53 3.16 -2.47
N LEU A 33 -1.70 2.80 -3.43
CA LEU A 33 -1.80 1.51 -4.10
C LEU A 33 -0.99 0.50 -3.29
N LEU A 34 -1.67 -0.54 -2.83
CA LEU A 34 -1.06 -1.66 -2.14
C LEU A 34 -1.07 -2.88 -3.04
N ARG A 35 0.08 -3.52 -3.16
CA ARG A 35 0.21 -4.83 -3.76
C ARG A 35 0.68 -5.82 -2.71
N GLY A 36 -0.25 -6.67 -2.28
CA GLY A 36 -0.02 -7.73 -1.33
C GLY A 36 0.47 -9.00 -2.01
N LEU A 37 1.42 -9.67 -1.37
CA LEU A 37 2.02 -10.94 -1.75
C LEU A 37 2.01 -11.89 -0.54
N GLY A 38 1.79 -13.19 -0.79
CA GLY A 38 1.76 -14.21 0.27
C GLY A 38 0.40 -14.34 0.94
N ASP A 39 0.31 -14.04 2.24
CA ASP A 39 -0.93 -14.18 3.03
C ASP A 39 -1.90 -12.99 2.83
N VAL A 40 -2.51 -12.96 1.64
CA VAL A 40 -3.30 -11.83 1.14
C VAL A 40 -4.82 -11.99 1.27
N ASP A 41 -5.28 -13.11 1.82
CA ASP A 41 -6.71 -13.39 1.92
C ASP A 41 -7.38 -12.40 2.91
N GLY A 42 -8.49 -11.78 2.49
CA GLY A 42 -9.21 -10.80 3.30
C GLY A 42 -8.41 -9.53 3.63
N LEU A 43 -7.50 -9.10 2.74
CA LEU A 43 -6.66 -7.92 2.96
C LEU A 43 -7.49 -6.63 2.99
N GLU A 44 -8.50 -6.50 2.13
CA GLU A 44 -9.40 -5.35 2.07
C GLU A 44 -10.25 -5.15 3.34
N ASP A 45 -10.56 -6.26 4.02
CA ASP A 45 -11.37 -6.28 5.24
C ASP A 45 -10.51 -6.37 6.49
N ALA A 46 -9.17 -6.33 6.35
CA ALA A 46 -8.27 -6.39 7.48
C ALA A 46 -8.56 -5.21 8.43
N PRO A 47 -8.70 -5.45 9.74
CA PRO A 47 -9.04 -4.40 10.71
C PRO A 47 -8.13 -3.18 10.63
N GLU A 48 -6.85 -3.38 10.30
CA GLU A 48 -5.86 -2.34 10.12
C GLU A 48 -6.18 -1.45 8.91
N ILE A 49 -6.62 -2.04 7.79
CA ILE A 49 -7.02 -1.31 6.59
C ILE A 49 -8.32 -0.55 6.87
N VAL A 50 -9.31 -1.19 7.50
CA VAL A 50 -10.59 -0.56 7.84
C VAL A 50 -10.39 0.58 8.85
N ALA A 51 -9.57 0.39 9.88
CA ALA A 51 -9.29 1.39 10.91
C ALA A 51 -8.37 2.53 10.41
N SER A 52 -7.70 2.36 9.27
CA SER A 52 -6.83 3.41 8.70
C SER A 52 -7.59 4.68 8.29
N GLY A 53 -8.93 4.63 8.24
CA GLY A 53 -9.78 5.72 7.75
C GLY A 53 -9.72 5.90 6.23
N ARG A 54 -8.96 5.06 5.52
CA ARG A 54 -8.90 5.06 4.06
C ARG A 54 -10.03 4.24 3.48
N LYS A 55 -10.65 4.73 2.41
CA LYS A 55 -11.67 4.03 1.65
C LYS A 55 -11.01 3.12 0.62
N VAL A 56 -11.39 1.84 0.60
CA VAL A 56 -11.04 0.93 -0.50
C VAL A 56 -11.85 1.32 -1.73
N LEU A 57 -11.19 1.84 -2.76
CA LEU A 57 -11.82 2.20 -4.04
C LEU A 57 -11.84 1.03 -5.02
N HIS A 58 -10.80 0.21 -4.98
CA HIS A 58 -10.68 -0.95 -5.85
C HIS A 58 -9.96 -2.08 -5.10
N ALA A 59 -10.41 -3.31 -5.36
CA ALA A 59 -9.74 -4.52 -4.91
C ALA A 59 -9.78 -5.56 -6.03
N SER A 60 -8.64 -6.15 -6.35
CA SER A 60 -8.55 -7.22 -7.33
C SER A 60 -7.56 -8.30 -6.89
N ARG A 61 -7.75 -9.51 -7.43
CA ARG A 61 -6.85 -10.63 -7.21
C ARG A 61 -6.38 -11.17 -8.55
N THR A 62 -5.07 -11.24 -8.74
CA THR A 62 -4.45 -11.74 -9.97
C THR A 62 -3.24 -12.56 -9.59
N ASN A 63 -3.13 -13.80 -10.10
CA ASN A 63 -1.98 -14.68 -9.89
C ASN A 63 -1.56 -14.87 -8.41
N GLY A 64 -2.52 -14.89 -7.48
CA GLY A 64 -2.24 -15.02 -6.04
C GLY A 64 -1.82 -13.73 -5.34
N GLU A 65 -1.73 -12.63 -6.07
CA GLU A 65 -1.49 -11.28 -5.55
C GLU A 65 -2.81 -10.56 -5.29
N ARG A 66 -2.83 -9.68 -4.30
CA ARG A 66 -3.98 -8.82 -4.00
C ARG A 66 -3.60 -7.38 -4.21
N THR A 67 -4.35 -6.67 -5.05
CA THR A 67 -4.13 -5.26 -5.33
C THR A 67 -5.26 -4.46 -4.72
N LEU A 68 -4.94 -3.48 -3.88
CA LEU A 68 -5.90 -2.56 -3.27
C LEU A 68 -5.55 -1.12 -3.64
N LEU A 69 -6.53 -0.35 -4.11
CA LEU A 69 -6.41 1.10 -4.23
C LEU A 69 -7.17 1.74 -3.08
N LEU A 70 -6.46 2.46 -2.22
CA LEU A 70 -7.02 3.14 -1.06
C LEU A 70 -7.02 4.66 -1.26
N ASP A 71 -8.10 5.33 -0.87
CA ASP A 71 -8.24 6.79 -0.87
C ASP A 71 -8.31 7.33 0.56
N GLY A 72 -7.66 8.47 0.80
CA GLY A 72 -7.75 9.18 2.06
C GLY A 72 -6.45 9.90 2.44
N HIS A 73 -6.25 11.10 1.89
CA HIS A 73 -6.05 12.38 2.62
C HIS A 73 -6.01 13.53 1.58
N GLY A 74 -7.07 14.36 1.51
CA GLY A 74 -7.12 15.58 0.69
C GLY A 74 -7.80 15.44 -0.68
N ASP A 75 -8.46 16.52 -1.13
CA ASP A 75 -9.15 16.64 -2.43
C ASP A 75 -8.19 17.02 -3.56
N ASP A 76 -7.74 16.04 -4.36
CA ASP A 76 -6.93 16.29 -5.56
C ASP A 76 -7.21 15.26 -6.69
N GLU A 77 -8.43 15.29 -7.23
CA GLU A 77 -8.81 14.54 -8.46
C GLU A 77 -7.97 14.98 -9.68
N GLU A 78 -7.54 16.24 -9.71
CA GLU A 78 -6.76 16.84 -10.80
C GLU A 78 -5.32 16.29 -10.88
N VAL A 79 -4.76 15.85 -9.76
CA VAL A 79 -3.37 15.35 -9.68
C VAL A 79 -3.25 13.95 -10.31
N ILE A 80 -4.27 13.08 -10.16
CA ILE A 80 -4.29 11.73 -10.77
C ILE A 80 -4.28 11.82 -12.29
N ALA A 81 -5.16 12.66 -12.84
CA ALA A 81 -5.27 12.84 -14.29
C ALA A 81 -3.96 13.40 -14.86
N ARG A 82 -3.29 14.31 -14.14
CA ARG A 82 -1.98 14.86 -14.54
C ARG A 82 -0.82 13.88 -14.40
N LEU A 83 -0.82 12.99 -13.41
CA LEU A 83 0.21 11.95 -13.25
C LEU A 83 0.10 10.87 -14.34
N ALA A 84 -1.13 10.50 -14.73
CA ALA A 84 -1.40 9.58 -15.82
C ALA A 84 -1.04 10.17 -17.20
N ASP A 85 -1.27 11.47 -17.41
CA ASP A 85 -0.92 12.18 -18.65
C ASP A 85 0.57 12.54 -18.78
N GLN A 86 1.34 12.51 -17.68
CA GLN A 86 2.76 12.92 -17.64
C GLN A 86 3.77 11.76 -17.57
N ASP A 87 3.31 10.52 -17.74
CA ASP A 87 4.18 9.32 -17.78
C ASP A 87 5.07 9.21 -16.51
N VAL A 88 4.51 9.59 -15.35
CA VAL A 88 5.29 9.73 -14.11
C VAL A 88 5.74 8.35 -13.61
N HIS A 89 7.06 8.16 -13.60
CA HIS A 89 7.73 6.97 -13.12
C HIS A 89 7.43 6.73 -11.63
N VAL A 90 6.89 5.55 -11.34
CA VAL A 90 6.57 5.03 -10.01
C VAL A 90 7.81 5.11 -9.11
N LEU A 91 7.74 5.89 -8.03
CA LEU A 91 8.75 5.87 -6.95
C LEU A 91 8.93 4.41 -6.46
N PRO A 92 10.14 3.97 -6.07
CA PRO A 92 10.34 2.64 -5.55
C PRO A 92 9.34 2.38 -4.40
N PRO A 93 8.66 1.22 -4.40
CA PRO A 93 7.64 0.95 -3.39
C PRO A 93 8.28 0.99 -2.02
N ILE A 94 7.52 1.46 -1.03
CA ILE A 94 7.84 1.16 0.36
C ILE A 94 7.44 -0.29 0.56
N LEU A 95 8.43 -1.16 0.73
CA LEU A 95 8.22 -2.58 0.99
C LEU A 95 7.94 -2.76 2.49
N TRP A 96 6.77 -3.25 2.83
CA TRP A 96 6.39 -3.61 4.19
C TRP A 96 6.44 -5.12 4.38
N ARG A 97 7.21 -5.56 5.38
CA ARG A 97 7.31 -6.97 5.75
C ARG A 97 7.68 -7.09 7.21
N ARG A 98 6.97 -7.97 7.96
CA ARG A 98 7.27 -8.23 9.38
C ARG A 98 7.34 -6.93 10.22
N GLY A 99 6.49 -5.95 9.93
CA GLY A 99 6.46 -4.67 10.63
C GLY A 99 7.48 -3.62 10.21
N GLU A 100 8.35 -3.93 9.24
CA GLU A 100 9.39 -3.02 8.79
C GLU A 100 9.02 -2.41 7.44
N ALA A 101 9.18 -1.09 7.33
CA ALA A 101 9.15 -0.36 6.08
C ALA A 101 10.57 -0.30 5.50
N GLN A 102 10.74 -0.76 4.27
CA GLN A 102 12.00 -0.81 3.56
C GLN A 102 11.93 0.00 2.27
N LEU A 103 12.93 0.84 2.03
CA LEU A 103 13.08 1.64 0.82
C LEU A 103 14.42 1.31 0.17
N SER A 104 14.41 1.00 -1.12
CA SER A 104 15.63 0.80 -1.92
C SER A 104 15.72 1.86 -3.00
N LEU A 105 16.81 2.65 -2.96
CA LEU A 105 17.19 3.65 -3.94
C LEU A 105 18.31 3.13 -4.83
#